data_AF-A0A6A4SFF4-F1
#
_entry.id   AF-A0A6A4SFF4-F1
#
_cell.length_a   1.000
_cell.length_b   1.000
_cell.length_c   1.000
_cell.angle_alpha   90.00
_cell.angle_beta   90.00
_cell.angle_gamma   90.00
#
_symmetry.space_group_name_H-M   'P 1'
#
loop_
_entity.id
_entity.type
_entity.pdbx_description
1 polymer ?
#
loop_
_entity_poly.entity_id
_entity_poly.type
_entity_poly.pdbx_seq_one_letter_code
_entity_poly.pdbx_strand_id
1 'polypeptide(L)'
;MNWADARTYCRSTYTDLSSIRSEEDNDAISWQLQNITGEYTDPTAWIGLYRHSWLWSDRSGAPYRQWASKQPDVKDNKCVTMDASSADWHSNDCKDNHNFLCYTGESPLNCSLIG
;
A
#
# COMPACT_ATOMS: atom_id res chain seq x y z
N MET A 1 -6.79 1.31 10.28
CA MET A 1 -8.04 1.61 9.55
C MET A 1 -8.31 0.53 8.50
N ASN A 2 -9.57 0.21 8.17
CA ASN A 2 -9.86 -0.70 7.05
C ASN A 2 -9.52 -0.05 5.70
N TRP A 3 -9.33 -0.86 4.65
CA TRP A 3 -8.82 -0.35 3.38
C TRP A 3 -9.74 0.66 2.69
N ALA A 4 -11.06 0.45 2.78
CA ALA A 4 -12.04 1.34 2.13
C ALA A 4 -12.09 2.72 2.80
N ASP A 5 -12.02 2.77 4.13
CA ASP A 5 -11.97 4.01 4.89
C ASP A 5 -10.63 4.72 4.71
N ALA A 6 -9.52 3.97 4.70
CA ALA A 6 -8.18 4.50 4.41
C ALA A 6 -8.13 5.18 3.03
N ARG A 7 -8.68 4.55 2.01
CA ARG A 7 -8.84 5.14 0.67
C ARG A 7 -9.68 6.41 0.69
N THR A 8 -10.80 6.38 1.42
CA THR A 8 -11.69 7.53 1.53
C THR A 8 -10.96 8.71 2.16
N TYR A 9 -10.19 8.47 3.22
CA TYR A 9 -9.34 9.47 3.86
C TYR A 9 -8.28 10.02 2.90
N CYS A 10 -7.55 9.14 2.19
CA CYS A 10 -6.56 9.60 1.23
C CYS A 10 -7.20 10.48 0.15
N ARG A 11 -8.42 10.18 -0.30
CA ARG A 11 -9.11 11.00 -1.31
C ARG A 11 -9.70 12.29 -0.76
N SER A 12 -9.93 12.42 0.55
CA SER A 12 -10.42 13.66 1.14
C SER A 12 -9.32 14.68 1.39
N THR A 13 -8.08 14.23 1.57
CA THR A 13 -6.96 15.07 2.03
C THR A 13 -5.75 15.04 1.07
N TYR A 14 -5.58 13.94 0.34
CA TYR A 14 -4.48 13.66 -0.60
C TYR A 14 -5.07 13.31 -1.99
N THR A 15 -4.34 12.53 -2.81
CA THR A 15 -4.83 12.06 -4.12
C THR A 15 -5.54 10.70 -4.02
N ASP A 16 -4.85 9.65 -3.56
CA ASP A 16 -5.41 8.32 -3.30
C ASP A 16 -4.42 7.53 -2.41
N LEU A 17 -4.71 6.26 -2.12
CA LEU A 17 -3.72 5.33 -1.59
C LEU A 17 -2.57 5.16 -2.60
N SER A 18 -1.34 5.04 -2.10
CA SER A 18 -0.13 4.93 -2.93
C SER A 18 -0.18 3.75 -3.89
N SER A 19 0.10 4.03 -5.17
CA SER A 19 0.45 3.02 -6.17
C SER A 19 1.95 2.78 -6.16
N ILE A 20 2.41 1.56 -6.47
CA ILE A 20 3.85 1.27 -6.66
C ILE A 20 4.04 0.82 -8.11
N ARG A 21 4.82 1.58 -8.90
CA ARG A 21 4.84 1.43 -10.36
C ARG A 21 6.09 0.74 -10.87
N SER A 22 7.14 0.66 -10.06
CA SER A 22 8.42 0.04 -10.37
C SER A 22 9.08 -0.53 -9.11
N GLU A 23 10.17 -1.26 -9.31
CA GLU A 23 11.07 -1.68 -8.22
C GLU A 23 11.70 -0.49 -7.50
N GLU A 24 12.09 0.54 -8.25
CA GLU A 24 12.62 1.79 -7.68
C GLU A 24 11.60 2.50 -6.78
N ASP A 25 10.33 2.55 -7.18
CA ASP A 25 9.26 3.07 -6.34
C ASP A 25 9.13 2.24 -5.05
N ASN A 26 9.18 0.91 -5.18
CA ASN A 26 9.02 0.00 -4.06
C ASN A 26 10.12 0.18 -3.02
N ASP A 27 11.37 0.22 -3.47
CA ASP A 27 12.54 0.39 -2.62
C ASP A 27 12.54 1.76 -1.94
N ALA A 28 12.22 2.83 -2.69
CA ALA A 28 12.16 4.17 -2.15
C ALA A 28 11.05 4.32 -1.11
N ILE A 29 9.85 3.81 -1.39
CA ILE A 29 8.72 3.86 -0.45
C ILE A 29 9.02 2.99 0.78
N SER A 30 9.66 1.83 0.61
CA SER A 30 10.07 0.94 1.70
C SER A 30 11.04 1.62 2.64
N TRP A 31 12.08 2.23 2.08
CA TRP A 31 13.04 3.00 2.84
C TRP A 31 12.40 4.19 3.57
N GLN A 32 11.48 4.92 2.92
CA GLN A 32 10.76 6.01 3.58
C GLN A 32 9.90 5.50 4.74
N LEU A 33 9.16 4.41 4.53
CA LEU A 33 8.36 3.78 5.56
C LEU A 33 9.23 3.35 6.74
N GLN A 34 10.32 2.61 6.52
CA GLN A 34 11.21 2.16 7.60
C GLN A 34 11.70 3.33 8.48
N ASN A 35 12.06 4.46 7.86
CA ASN A 35 12.54 5.63 8.59
C ASN A 35 11.42 6.34 9.38
N ILE A 36 10.21 6.39 8.83
CA ILE A 36 9.05 6.94 9.54
C ILE A 36 8.65 5.98 10.66
N THR A 37 8.72 4.68 10.40
CA THR A 37 8.19 3.70 11.33
C THR A 37 9.09 3.44 12.53
N GLY A 38 10.41 3.59 12.40
CA GLY A 38 11.33 3.28 13.50
C GLY A 38 11.02 1.91 14.14
N GLU A 39 10.69 1.90 15.43
CA GLU A 39 10.27 0.71 16.22
C GLU A 39 8.73 0.52 16.33
N TYR A 40 7.89 0.99 15.38
CA TYR A 40 6.44 0.69 15.47
C TYR A 40 6.20 -0.83 15.51
N THR A 41 5.18 -1.21 16.26
CA THR A 41 4.75 -2.62 16.42
C THR A 41 4.18 -3.23 15.14
N ASP A 42 3.76 -2.43 14.15
CA ASP A 42 3.30 -2.89 12.85
C ASP A 42 4.02 -2.14 11.72
N PRO A 43 5.02 -2.76 11.06
CA PRO A 43 5.76 -2.15 9.94
C PRO A 43 4.97 -2.20 8.62
N THR A 44 3.70 -2.60 8.64
CA THR A 44 2.89 -2.73 7.44
C THR A 44 1.95 -1.55 7.22
N ALA A 45 1.74 -1.20 5.95
CA ALA A 45 0.81 -0.15 5.56
C ALA A 45 0.00 -0.53 4.32
N TRP A 46 -1.29 -0.20 4.31
CA TRP A 46 -2.13 -0.34 3.12
C TRP A 46 -1.58 0.47 1.95
N ILE A 47 -1.57 -0.16 0.78
CA ILE A 47 -1.33 0.47 -0.52
C ILE A 47 -2.60 0.38 -1.38
N GLY A 48 -2.62 1.09 -2.51
CA GLY A 48 -3.81 1.22 -3.36
C GLY A 48 -4.21 -0.04 -4.13
N LEU A 49 -3.51 -1.17 -3.95
CA LEU A 49 -3.78 -2.42 -4.67
C LEU A 49 -4.87 -3.23 -3.95
N TYR A 50 -5.88 -3.66 -4.69
CA TYR A 50 -6.98 -4.46 -4.16
C TYR A 50 -7.46 -5.51 -5.17
N ARG A 51 -8.14 -6.54 -4.65
CA ARG A 51 -8.61 -7.68 -5.42
C ARG A 51 -10.03 -7.48 -5.94
N HIS A 52 -10.11 -7.01 -7.17
CA HIS A 52 -11.16 -7.37 -8.14
C HIS A 52 -10.48 -8.03 -9.35
N SER A 53 -9.36 -7.46 -9.79
CA SER A 53 -8.44 -8.03 -10.79
C SER A 53 -7.00 -7.55 -10.55
N TRP A 54 -6.61 -7.41 -9.27
CA TRP A 54 -5.36 -6.76 -8.84
C TRP A 54 -5.17 -5.38 -9.48
N LEU A 55 -6.12 -4.50 -9.22
CA LEU A 55 -6.16 -3.14 -9.76
C LEU A 55 -5.71 -2.14 -8.71
N TRP A 56 -5.05 -1.08 -9.17
CA TRP A 56 -4.74 0.08 -8.34
C TRP A 56 -5.95 1.00 -8.23
N SER A 57 -6.18 1.55 -7.04
CA SER A 57 -7.29 2.47 -6.74
C SER A 57 -7.21 3.78 -7.53
N ASP A 58 -5.99 4.20 -7.85
CA ASP A 58 -5.66 5.39 -8.66
C ASP A 58 -5.82 5.17 -10.17
N ARG A 59 -6.08 3.93 -10.61
CA ARG A 59 -6.19 3.53 -12.02
C ARG A 59 -4.90 3.71 -12.84
N SER A 60 -3.72 3.78 -12.21
CA SER A 60 -2.41 3.87 -12.89
C SER A 60 -2.13 2.71 -13.85
N GLY A 61 -2.78 1.56 -13.66
CA GLY A 61 -2.58 0.38 -14.50
C GLY A 61 -1.18 -0.22 -14.38
N ALA A 62 -0.40 0.18 -13.37
CA ALA A 62 0.98 -0.26 -13.23
C ALA A 62 1.06 -1.79 -13.05
N PRO A 63 1.92 -2.50 -13.82
CA PRO A 63 1.96 -3.96 -13.81
C PRO A 63 2.89 -4.53 -12.73
N TYR A 64 3.77 -3.72 -12.14
CA TYR A 64 4.78 -4.16 -11.18
C TYR A 64 4.15 -4.81 -9.94
N ARG A 65 4.71 -5.92 -9.47
CA ARG A 65 4.22 -6.66 -8.30
C ARG A 65 5.42 -7.17 -7.49
N GLN A 66 5.43 -6.90 -6.18
CA GLN A 66 6.44 -7.37 -5.24
C GLN A 66 5.80 -8.28 -4.18
N TRP A 67 5.22 -9.40 -4.59
CA TRP A 67 4.55 -10.30 -3.65
C TRP A 67 5.55 -11.03 -2.75
N ALA A 68 5.23 -11.14 -1.46
CA ALA A 68 5.96 -12.02 -0.56
C ALA A 68 5.85 -13.50 -1.00
N SER A 69 6.72 -14.35 -0.48
CA SER A 69 6.65 -15.79 -0.74
C SER A 69 5.26 -16.35 -0.42
N LYS A 70 4.67 -17.11 -1.35
CA LYS A 70 3.32 -17.71 -1.28
C LYS A 70 2.15 -16.71 -1.30
N GLN A 71 2.39 -15.46 -1.68
CA GLN A 71 1.36 -14.45 -1.96
C GLN A 71 1.12 -14.31 -3.48
N PRO A 72 -0.03 -13.76 -3.89
CA PRO A 72 -1.18 -13.39 -3.05
C PRO A 72 -2.10 -14.58 -2.71
N ASP A 73 -2.87 -14.46 -1.63
CA ASP A 73 -4.03 -15.33 -1.38
C ASP A 73 -5.06 -15.11 -2.50
N VAL A 74 -5.59 -16.20 -3.04
CA VAL A 74 -6.56 -16.20 -4.14
C VAL A 74 -8.02 -16.06 -3.71
N LYS A 75 -8.31 -15.85 -2.43
CA LYS A 75 -9.66 -15.55 -1.93
C LYS A 75 -10.11 -14.14 -2.30
N ASP A 76 -11.43 -13.95 -2.38
CA ASP A 76 -12.04 -12.64 -2.59
C ASP A 76 -11.86 -11.69 -1.39
N ASN A 77 -12.18 -10.41 -1.59
CA ASN A 77 -12.09 -9.35 -0.56
C ASN A 77 -10.69 -9.17 0.04
N LYS A 78 -9.67 -9.28 -0.82
CA LYS A 78 -8.27 -9.05 -0.43
C LYS A 78 -7.80 -7.67 -0.83
N CYS A 79 -7.12 -7.02 0.10
CA CYS A 79 -6.45 -5.74 -0.08
C CYS A 79 -4.97 -5.92 0.27
N VAL A 80 -4.11 -4.99 -0.13
CA VAL A 80 -2.66 -5.22 -0.09
C VAL A 80 -2.00 -4.26 0.86
N THR A 81 -1.24 -4.81 1.81
CA THR A 81 -0.25 -4.04 2.56
C THR A 81 1.14 -4.28 1.99
N MET A 82 1.99 -3.29 2.19
CA MET A 82 3.43 -3.40 2.02
C MET A 82 4.07 -3.51 3.40
N ASP A 83 5.00 -4.45 3.58
CA ASP A 83 5.86 -4.54 4.76
C ASP A 83 7.12 -3.71 4.52
N ALA A 84 7.33 -2.69 5.35
CA ALA A 84 8.48 -1.82 5.23
C ALA A 84 9.81 -2.58 5.43
N SER A 85 9.84 -3.64 6.23
CA SER A 85 11.08 -4.34 6.60
C SER A 85 11.63 -5.19 5.46
N SER A 86 10.75 -5.89 4.73
CA SER A 86 11.11 -6.76 3.61
C SER A 86 10.91 -6.11 2.24
N ALA A 87 10.18 -4.99 2.19
CA ALA A 87 9.66 -4.38 0.97
C ALA A 87 8.66 -5.27 0.20
N ASP A 88 8.21 -6.38 0.79
CA ASP A 88 7.28 -7.31 0.16
C ASP A 88 5.82 -6.98 0.45
N TRP A 89 4.94 -7.46 -0.42
CA TRP A 89 3.50 -7.21 -0.37
C TRP A 89 2.74 -8.42 0.13
N HIS A 90 1.76 -8.16 0.99
CA HIS A 90 0.91 -9.16 1.60
C HIS A 90 -0.55 -8.87 1.28
N SER A 91 -1.29 -9.90 0.91
CA SER A 91 -2.74 -9.80 0.77
C SER A 91 -3.44 -10.09 2.10
N ASN A 92 -4.18 -9.12 2.61
CA ASN A 92 -4.89 -9.15 3.89
C ASN A 92 -6.40 -8.98 3.67
N ASP A 93 -7.22 -9.28 4.67
CA ASP A 93 -8.66 -9.01 4.57
C ASP A 93 -8.87 -7.50 4.52
N CYS A 94 -9.64 -7.00 3.55
CA CYS A 94 -9.85 -5.55 3.41
C CYS A 94 -10.46 -4.89 4.66
N LYS A 95 -11.05 -5.69 5.57
CA LYS A 95 -11.62 -5.22 6.85
C LYS A 95 -10.59 -5.11 7.97
N ASP A 96 -9.38 -5.64 7.78
CA ASP A 96 -8.30 -5.56 8.76
C ASP A 96 -7.87 -4.11 8.97
N ASN A 97 -7.43 -3.79 10.18
CA ASN A 97 -6.97 -2.45 10.52
C ASN A 97 -5.45 -2.37 10.38
N HIS A 98 -4.99 -1.53 9.47
CA HIS A 98 -3.57 -1.19 9.31
C HIS A 98 -3.37 0.33 9.23
N ASN A 99 -2.11 0.74 9.37
CA ASN A 99 -1.65 2.04 8.87
C ASN A 99 -1.81 2.06 7.35
N PHE A 100 -1.69 3.23 6.72
CA PHE A 100 -1.88 3.34 5.28
C PHE A 100 -1.08 4.47 4.64
N LEU A 101 -0.72 4.27 3.37
CA LEU A 101 0.04 5.23 2.60
C LEU A 101 -0.87 6.01 1.65
N CYS A 102 -0.91 7.33 1.83
CA CYS A 102 -1.51 8.23 0.84
C CYS A 102 -0.42 8.88 0.00
N TYR A 103 -0.69 9.18 -1.28
CA TYR A 103 0.21 9.99 -2.11
C TYR A 103 -0.44 11.30 -2.58
N THR A 104 0.40 12.28 -2.91
CA THR A 104 -0.02 13.56 -3.49
C THR A 104 0.67 13.85 -4.82
N GLY A 105 -0.09 14.33 -5.79
CA GLY A 105 0.41 14.75 -7.10
C GLY A 105 0.52 13.57 -8.07
N GLU A 106 1.48 13.62 -8.99
CA GLU A 106 1.61 12.60 -10.04
C GLU A 106 2.58 11.46 -9.67
N SER A 107 3.48 11.72 -8.72
CA SER A 107 4.51 10.78 -8.31
C SER A 107 4.08 9.95 -7.10
N PRO A 108 4.20 8.61 -7.17
CA PRO A 108 3.93 7.73 -6.03
C PRO A 108 4.94 7.90 -4.90
N LEU A 109 6.10 8.52 -5.15
CA LEU A 109 7.15 8.80 -4.17
C LEU A 109 6.82 9.92 -3.19
N ASN A 110 5.80 10.73 -3.51
CA ASN A 110 5.31 11.80 -2.64
C ASN A 110 4.22 11.26 -1.71
N CYS A 111 4.61 10.33 -0.83
CA CYS A 111 3.70 9.60 0.03
C CYS A 111 3.85 9.94 1.51
N SER A 112 2.77 9.72 2.27
CA SER A 112 2.68 9.98 3.70
C SER A 112 2.04 8.79 4.40
N LEU A 113 2.69 8.33 5.48
CA LEU A 113 2.16 7.28 6.35
C LEU A 113 1.15 7.87 7.34
N ILE A 114 -0.03 7.26 7.40
CA ILE A 114 -1.12 7.64 8.29
C ILE A 114 -1.47 6.43 9.19
N GLY A 115 -1.60 6.67 10.50
CA GLY A 115 -1.98 5.67 11.51
C GLY A 115 -3.39 5.88 12.04
#